data_AF-A0AAW0S7W6-F1
#
_entry.id   AF-A0AAW0S7W6-F1
#
_cell.length_a   1.000
_cell.length_b   1.000
_cell.length_c   1.000
_cell.angle_alpha   90.00
_cell.angle_beta   90.00
_cell.angle_gamma   90.00
#
_symmetry.space_group_name_H-M   'P 1'
#
loop_
_entity.id
_entity.type
_entity.pdbx_description
1 polymer ?
#
loop_
_entity_poly.entity_id
_entity_poly.type
_entity_poly.pdbx_seq_one_letter_code
_entity_poly.pdbx_strand_id
1 'polypeptide(L)'
;MPHPTLKATYASRAATATHPLNAYLFKLMDLKASNLCLSADVATARELLYFADKIGPAIVVLKTHHDMVSGWDFHPEHGTGAKLAALARRHGFLIFEDRKFGDIGNTVELQYTSGSARIIEWAHIVNVNMVPGKASVTSLANAASRWLERYPCEVRTSVTVGTPTTEQFEHEDEGKNVAPATQDPPPVPQREDGRKGSIVSVTTVTQKYESALSPRMNKGISENDEVLFPGIEEAPLERGLLILAQMSSQGNFMNKEYTQACVEAAREHKNFVMGFVSQEALNTQDDDVFVHMTPGCQLPPAGDSDGTLQGDGKGQQYNTPASIIGVAGSDIAIVGRGIIKSNDPFEEAERYRSAAWKAYTERVR
;
A
#
# COMPACT_ATOMS: atom_id res chain seq x y z
N MET A 1 18.63 -3.72 24.21
CA MET A 1 17.81 -4.82 23.64
C MET A 1 17.40 -4.43 22.23
N PRO A 2 17.23 -5.38 21.30
CA PRO A 2 16.69 -5.05 19.98
C PRO A 2 15.29 -4.42 20.14
N HIS A 3 14.97 -3.45 19.28
CA HIS A 3 13.68 -2.76 19.32
C HIS A 3 12.52 -3.76 19.08
N PRO A 4 11.38 -3.67 19.79
CA PRO A 4 10.29 -4.64 19.67
C PRO A 4 9.78 -4.86 18.25
N THR A 5 9.82 -3.83 17.40
CA THR A 5 9.37 -3.92 16.00
C THR A 5 10.15 -4.92 15.16
N LEU A 6 11.38 -5.30 15.55
CA LEU A 6 12.18 -6.31 14.84
C LEU A 6 11.59 -7.72 14.95
N LYS A 7 10.89 -7.99 16.05
CA LYS A 7 10.27 -9.28 16.37
C LYS A 7 8.74 -9.25 16.26
N ALA A 8 8.13 -8.08 16.06
CA ALA A 8 6.70 -7.98 15.85
C ALA A 8 6.32 -8.43 14.42
N THR A 9 5.23 -9.19 14.31
CA THR A 9 4.66 -9.54 13.00
C THR A 9 4.09 -8.31 12.30
N TYR A 10 3.98 -8.34 10.97
CA TYR A 10 3.29 -7.28 10.22
C TYR A 10 1.83 -7.15 10.67
N ALA A 11 1.11 -8.24 10.91
CA ALA A 11 -0.23 -8.19 11.49
C ALA A 11 -0.28 -7.43 12.83
N SER A 12 0.66 -7.70 13.75
CA SER A 12 0.74 -6.98 15.03
C SER A 12 1.07 -5.51 14.84
N ARG A 13 1.99 -5.18 13.92
CA ARG A 13 2.37 -3.79 13.62
C ARG A 13 1.25 -3.02 12.94
N ALA A 14 0.44 -3.68 12.10
CA ALA A 14 -0.73 -3.09 11.48
C ALA A 14 -1.74 -2.61 12.53
N ALA A 15 -1.95 -3.40 13.59
CA ALA A 15 -2.88 -3.07 14.67
C ALA A 15 -2.43 -1.89 15.54
N THR A 16 -1.12 -1.62 15.62
CA THR A 16 -0.55 -0.56 16.46
C THR A 16 -0.02 0.63 15.66
N ALA A 17 -0.09 0.58 14.32
CA ALA A 17 0.43 1.65 13.47
C ALA A 17 -0.45 2.90 13.59
N THR A 18 0.19 4.04 13.87
CA THR A 18 -0.48 5.34 13.96
C THR A 18 -0.68 6.00 12.60
N HIS A 19 0.24 5.77 11.66
CA HIS A 19 0.14 6.29 10.30
C HIS A 19 -0.80 5.39 9.45
N PRO A 20 -1.87 5.92 8.83
CA PRO A 20 -2.85 5.12 8.09
C PRO A 20 -2.24 4.24 6.99
N LEU A 21 -1.32 4.81 6.17
CA LEU A 21 -0.62 4.01 5.16
C LEU A 21 0.27 2.90 5.74
N ASN A 22 0.84 3.06 6.95
CA ASN A 22 1.61 1.96 7.57
C ASN A 22 0.67 0.83 8.01
N ALA A 23 -0.47 1.17 8.62
CA ALA A 23 -1.48 0.18 9.00
C ALA A 23 -1.96 -0.64 7.78
N TYR A 24 -2.30 0.07 6.69
CA TYR A 24 -2.67 -0.53 5.43
C TYR A 24 -1.55 -1.40 4.84
N LEU A 25 -0.32 -0.86 4.76
CA LEU A 25 0.82 -1.55 4.15
C LEU A 25 1.17 -2.83 4.91
N PHE A 26 1.20 -2.81 6.25
CA PHE A 26 1.48 -4.02 7.03
C PHE A 26 0.38 -5.07 6.89
N LYS A 27 -0.90 -4.67 6.84
CA LYS A 27 -2.02 -5.58 6.56
C LYS A 27 -1.88 -6.22 5.17
N LEU A 28 -1.51 -5.43 4.17
CA LEU A 28 -1.29 -5.90 2.81
C LEU A 28 -0.09 -6.86 2.72
N MET A 29 1.01 -6.56 3.42
CA MET A 29 2.19 -7.42 3.49
C MET A 29 1.89 -8.78 4.08
N ASP A 30 1.11 -8.82 5.16
CA ASP A 30 0.66 -10.06 5.80
C ASP A 30 -0.25 -10.87 4.87
N LEU A 31 -1.27 -10.21 4.29
CA LEU A 31 -2.23 -10.83 3.39
C LEU A 31 -1.58 -11.43 2.14
N LYS A 32 -0.59 -10.75 1.56
CA LYS A 32 0.11 -11.19 0.34
C LYS A 32 1.33 -12.07 0.63
N ALA A 33 1.68 -12.27 1.90
CA ALA A 33 2.97 -12.83 2.30
C ALA A 33 4.12 -12.22 1.49
N SER A 34 4.12 -10.89 1.36
CA SER A 34 5.05 -10.16 0.51
C SER A 34 5.59 -8.93 1.23
N ASN A 35 6.90 -8.75 1.13
CA ASN A 35 7.60 -7.57 1.57
C ASN A 35 8.55 -7.07 0.46
N LEU A 36 8.10 -7.21 -0.78
CA LEU A 36 8.82 -6.82 -1.97
C LEU A 36 8.29 -5.50 -2.55
N CYS A 37 9.21 -4.60 -2.87
CA CYS A 37 8.97 -3.40 -3.64
C CYS A 37 9.67 -3.52 -5.01
N LEU A 38 8.92 -3.31 -6.09
CA LEU A 38 9.50 -3.24 -7.43
C LEU A 38 9.93 -1.81 -7.74
N SER A 39 11.22 -1.59 -8.03
CA SER A 39 11.72 -0.36 -8.65
C SER A 39 11.52 -0.44 -10.16
N ALA A 40 10.42 0.12 -10.65
CA ALA A 40 9.99 0.06 -12.05
C ALA A 40 10.73 1.08 -12.94
N ASP A 41 12.05 0.98 -12.99
CA ASP A 41 12.92 1.88 -13.77
C ASP A 41 12.93 1.49 -15.25
N VAL A 42 11.86 1.87 -15.96
CA VAL A 42 11.62 1.58 -17.38
C VAL A 42 11.53 2.85 -18.22
N ALA A 43 11.68 2.72 -19.54
CA ALA A 43 11.82 3.87 -20.42
C ALA A 43 10.47 4.49 -20.82
N THR A 44 9.38 3.72 -20.83
CA THR A 44 8.09 4.16 -21.37
C THR A 44 6.93 3.91 -20.41
N ALA A 45 5.89 4.75 -20.48
CA ALA A 45 4.68 4.59 -19.67
C ALA A 45 3.96 3.27 -19.96
N ARG A 46 4.07 2.77 -21.21
CA ARG A 46 3.52 1.47 -21.61
C ARG A 46 4.20 0.31 -20.88
N GLU A 47 5.53 0.31 -20.84
CA GLU A 47 6.28 -0.71 -20.09
C GLU A 47 5.97 -0.62 -18.60
N LEU A 48 5.85 0.59 -18.05
CA LEU A 48 5.53 0.79 -16.65
C LEU A 48 4.19 0.15 -16.27
N LEU A 49 3.15 0.41 -17.06
CA LEU A 49 1.83 -0.21 -16.85
C LEU A 49 1.88 -1.74 -17.05
N TYR A 50 2.64 -2.23 -18.03
CA TYR A 50 2.83 -3.67 -18.25
C TYR A 50 3.47 -4.36 -17.03
N PHE A 51 4.55 -3.80 -16.48
CA PHE A 51 5.20 -4.37 -15.31
C PHE A 51 4.36 -4.24 -14.04
N ALA A 52 3.66 -3.12 -13.86
CA ALA A 52 2.71 -2.93 -12.76
C ALA A 52 1.60 -3.99 -12.79
N ASP A 53 1.08 -4.31 -13.97
CA ASP A 53 0.05 -5.33 -14.14
C ASP A 53 0.60 -6.76 -13.96
N LYS A 54 1.74 -7.05 -14.59
CA LYS A 54 2.35 -8.39 -14.58
C LYS A 54 2.90 -8.77 -13.21
N ILE A 55 3.57 -7.85 -12.51
CA ILE A 55 4.27 -8.12 -11.24
C ILE A 55 3.43 -7.71 -10.03
N GLY A 56 2.36 -6.93 -10.23
CA GLY A 56 1.45 -6.47 -9.18
C GLY A 56 1.08 -7.53 -8.12
N PRO A 57 0.73 -8.78 -8.50
CA PRO A 57 0.40 -9.82 -7.52
C PRO A 57 1.53 -10.16 -6.52
N ALA A 58 2.81 -10.00 -6.91
CA ALA A 58 3.97 -10.38 -6.10
C ALA A 58 4.44 -9.27 -5.13
N ILE A 59 4.04 -8.02 -5.35
CA ILE A 59 4.61 -6.83 -4.67
C ILE A 59 3.61 -6.12 -3.78
N VAL A 60 4.11 -5.38 -2.79
CA VAL A 60 3.29 -4.50 -1.94
C VAL A 60 3.50 -3.02 -2.22
N VAL A 61 4.60 -2.68 -2.88
CA VAL A 61 4.91 -1.30 -3.30
C VAL A 61 5.46 -1.33 -4.73
N LEU A 62 4.94 -0.46 -5.58
CA LEU A 62 5.49 -0.15 -6.89
C LEU A 62 6.19 1.21 -6.80
N LYS A 63 7.52 1.21 -6.93
CA LYS A 63 8.32 2.41 -6.92
C LYS A 63 8.56 2.92 -8.35
N THR A 64 8.30 4.20 -8.59
CA THR A 64 8.39 4.86 -9.89
C THR A 64 9.43 5.98 -9.90
N HIS A 65 9.88 6.35 -11.11
CA HIS A 65 10.57 7.61 -11.41
C HIS A 65 9.86 8.23 -12.62
N HIS A 66 8.77 8.95 -12.39
CA HIS A 66 7.92 9.45 -13.49
C HIS A 66 8.68 10.37 -14.46
N ASP A 67 9.70 11.07 -13.97
CA ASP A 67 10.55 12.02 -14.70
C ASP A 67 11.51 11.35 -15.70
N MET A 68 11.75 10.05 -15.56
CA MET A 68 12.50 9.24 -16.52
C MET A 68 11.63 8.58 -17.59
N VAL A 69 10.31 8.57 -17.39
CA VAL A 69 9.36 7.79 -18.20
C VAL A 69 8.86 8.61 -19.38
N SER A 70 9.21 8.17 -20.59
CA SER A 70 8.67 8.76 -21.81
C SER A 70 7.21 8.41 -22.03
N GLY A 71 6.44 9.36 -22.57
CA GLY A 71 5.02 9.18 -22.85
C GLY A 71 4.14 9.16 -21.59
N TRP A 72 4.59 9.76 -20.48
CA TRP A 72 3.74 9.96 -19.32
C TRP A 72 2.56 10.89 -19.65
N ASP A 73 1.34 10.38 -19.50
CA ASP A 73 0.12 11.15 -19.66
C ASP A 73 -0.30 11.75 -18.32
N PHE A 74 -0.32 13.09 -18.24
CA PHE A 74 -0.61 13.86 -17.03
C PHE A 74 -2.10 14.12 -16.79
N HIS A 75 -2.99 13.54 -17.60
CA HIS A 75 -4.43 13.69 -17.39
C HIS A 75 -4.84 13.07 -16.03
N PRO A 76 -5.56 13.80 -15.16
CA PRO A 76 -5.87 13.34 -13.81
C PRO A 76 -6.74 12.07 -13.77
N GLU A 77 -7.67 11.92 -14.71
CA GLU A 77 -8.64 10.82 -14.69
C GLU A 77 -8.27 9.60 -15.54
N HIS A 78 -7.53 9.78 -16.64
CA HIS A 78 -7.23 8.71 -17.60
C HIS A 78 -5.76 8.64 -18.02
N GLY A 79 -4.91 9.47 -17.39
CA GLY A 79 -3.48 9.48 -17.61
C GLY A 79 -2.77 8.30 -16.95
N THR A 80 -1.44 8.33 -16.97
CA THR A 80 -0.61 7.24 -16.47
C THR A 80 -0.81 7.02 -14.97
N GLY A 81 -0.90 8.11 -14.18
CA GLY A 81 -1.15 8.05 -12.73
C GLY A 81 -2.49 7.37 -12.39
N ALA A 82 -3.57 7.72 -13.10
CA ALA A 82 -4.89 7.10 -12.89
C ALA A 82 -4.90 5.61 -13.23
N LYS A 83 -4.24 5.22 -14.32
CA LYS A 83 -4.10 3.80 -14.73
C LYS A 83 -3.28 3.01 -13.72
N LEU A 84 -2.20 3.59 -13.18
CA LEU A 84 -1.43 2.98 -12.10
C LEU A 84 -2.27 2.81 -10.84
N ALA A 85 -3.12 3.78 -10.50
CA ALA A 85 -4.03 3.67 -9.36
C ALA A 85 -5.06 2.53 -9.54
N ALA A 86 -5.58 2.33 -10.75
CA ALA A 86 -6.46 1.18 -11.04
C ALA A 86 -5.73 -0.15 -10.86
N LEU A 87 -4.49 -0.27 -11.34
CA LEU A 87 -3.67 -1.47 -11.14
C LEU A 87 -3.31 -1.70 -9.66
N ALA A 88 -3.03 -0.62 -8.93
CA ALA A 88 -2.75 -0.64 -7.49
C ALA A 88 -3.94 -1.22 -6.69
N ARG A 89 -5.16 -0.80 -7.03
CA ARG A 89 -6.40 -1.34 -6.45
C ARG A 89 -6.59 -2.81 -6.79
N ARG A 90 -6.44 -3.17 -8.08
CA ARG A 90 -6.68 -4.53 -8.58
C ARG A 90 -5.73 -5.55 -7.97
N HIS A 91 -4.46 -5.20 -7.86
CA HIS A 91 -3.40 -6.13 -7.44
C HIS A 91 -2.97 -5.96 -5.98
N GLY A 92 -3.43 -4.90 -5.30
CA GLY A 92 -3.06 -4.61 -3.92
C GLY A 92 -1.59 -4.23 -3.80
N PHE A 93 -1.25 -3.00 -4.15
CA PHE A 93 0.05 -2.39 -3.87
C PHE A 93 -0.07 -0.87 -3.68
N LEU A 94 0.87 -0.25 -2.98
CA LEU A 94 1.01 1.21 -2.91
C LEU A 94 1.94 1.73 -4.00
N ILE A 95 1.71 2.96 -4.45
CA ILE A 95 2.55 3.65 -5.43
C ILE A 95 3.51 4.58 -4.67
N PHE A 96 4.80 4.38 -4.88
CA PHE A 96 5.88 5.18 -4.31
C PHE A 96 6.63 5.94 -5.42
N GLU A 97 6.44 7.25 -5.50
CA GLU A 97 7.24 8.07 -6.41
C GLU A 97 8.58 8.45 -5.76
N ASP A 98 9.67 7.94 -6.33
CA ASP A 98 11.04 8.06 -5.81
C ASP A 98 11.71 9.38 -6.26
N ARG A 99 10.98 10.49 -6.09
CA ARG A 99 11.37 11.82 -6.58
C ARG A 99 12.59 12.39 -5.87
N LYS A 100 12.89 11.93 -4.64
CA LYS A 100 13.95 12.42 -3.76
C LYS A 100 13.98 13.94 -3.70
N PHE A 101 12.90 14.53 -3.18
CA PHE A 101 12.83 15.99 -2.98
C PHE A 101 14.06 16.46 -2.20
N GLY A 102 14.70 17.55 -2.62
CA GLY A 102 16.01 17.96 -2.08
C GLY A 102 16.23 19.46 -2.19
N ASP A 103 15.16 20.23 -2.04
CA ASP A 103 15.14 21.69 -2.13
C ASP A 103 14.54 22.30 -0.85
N ILE A 104 14.54 23.62 -0.73
CA ILE A 104 13.92 24.36 0.38
C ILE A 104 12.39 24.20 0.38
N GLY A 105 11.79 24.43 1.55
CA GLY A 105 10.37 24.15 1.84
C GLY A 105 9.35 24.58 0.79
N ASN A 106 9.35 25.87 0.42
CA ASN A 106 8.39 26.39 -0.56
C ASN A 106 8.55 25.74 -1.94
N THR A 107 9.79 25.46 -2.35
CA THR A 107 10.06 24.85 -3.65
C THR A 107 9.60 23.40 -3.69
N VAL A 108 9.91 22.60 -2.66
CA VAL A 108 9.48 21.19 -2.61
C VAL A 108 7.97 21.05 -2.52
N GLU A 109 7.30 21.97 -1.84
CA GLU A 109 5.83 22.02 -1.81
C GLU A 109 5.27 22.18 -3.22
N LEU A 110 5.73 23.18 -3.98
CA LEU A 110 5.26 23.41 -5.35
C LEU A 110 5.62 22.27 -6.29
N GLN A 111 6.79 21.65 -6.13
CA GLN A 111 7.18 20.46 -6.91
C GLN A 111 6.28 19.25 -6.60
N TYR A 112 5.79 19.15 -5.38
CA TYR A 112 4.94 18.04 -4.93
C TYR A 112 3.48 18.21 -5.35
N THR A 113 2.92 19.42 -5.15
CA THR A 113 1.48 19.67 -5.35
C THR A 113 1.12 20.17 -6.75
N SER A 114 2.06 20.77 -7.46
CA SER A 114 1.80 21.55 -8.66
C SER A 114 2.58 21.01 -9.86
N GLY A 115 2.73 21.83 -10.91
CA GLY A 115 3.39 21.45 -12.16
C GLY A 115 2.58 20.44 -12.97
N SER A 116 3.20 19.88 -14.01
CA SER A 116 2.53 18.87 -14.85
C SER A 116 2.30 17.57 -14.08
N ALA A 117 3.27 17.20 -13.22
CA ALA A 117 3.29 15.91 -12.54
C ALA A 117 2.27 15.77 -11.41
N ARG A 118 2.00 16.86 -10.66
CA ARG A 118 1.10 16.90 -9.50
C ARG A 118 1.19 15.60 -8.68
N ILE A 119 2.41 15.27 -8.24
CA ILE A 119 2.78 13.95 -7.69
C ILE A 119 1.82 13.53 -6.56
N ILE A 120 1.40 14.51 -5.75
CA ILE A 120 0.44 14.31 -4.65
C ILE A 120 -0.89 13.68 -5.08
N GLU A 121 -1.33 13.87 -6.33
CA GLU A 121 -2.63 13.38 -6.82
C GLU A 121 -2.66 11.85 -6.98
N TRP A 122 -1.52 11.22 -7.26
CA TRP A 122 -1.48 9.80 -7.65
C TRP A 122 -0.48 8.95 -6.86
N ALA A 123 0.57 9.53 -6.29
CA ALA A 123 1.54 8.79 -5.48
C ALA A 123 1.05 8.69 -4.03
N HIS A 124 0.98 7.48 -3.49
CA HIS A 124 0.66 7.27 -2.08
C HIS A 124 1.84 7.67 -1.19
N ILE A 125 3.06 7.36 -1.67
CA ILE A 125 4.31 7.56 -0.95
C ILE A 125 5.24 8.42 -1.81
N VAL A 126 5.94 9.36 -1.20
CA VAL A 126 7.09 10.07 -1.78
C VAL A 126 8.28 10.04 -0.84
N ASN A 127 9.45 10.51 -1.27
CA ASN A 127 10.61 10.63 -0.40
C ASN A 127 11.34 11.96 -0.49
N VAL A 128 12.10 12.26 0.56
CA VAL A 128 12.89 13.50 0.69
C VAL A 128 14.32 13.19 1.12
N ASN A 129 15.26 13.88 0.52
CA ASN A 129 16.62 14.05 1.01
C ASN A 129 16.64 15.29 1.93
N MET A 130 17.04 15.08 3.18
CA MET A 130 16.97 16.10 4.23
C MET A 130 18.19 17.05 4.23
N VAL A 131 19.03 17.03 3.20
CA VAL A 131 20.16 17.97 3.04
C VAL A 131 19.78 19.44 3.22
N PRO A 132 18.63 19.95 2.70
CA PRO A 132 18.19 21.34 2.94
C PRO A 132 17.70 21.61 4.38
N GLY A 133 17.55 20.58 5.21
CA GLY A 133 17.07 20.65 6.58
C GLY A 133 15.60 20.26 6.76
N LYS A 134 15.17 20.17 8.02
CA LYS A 134 13.85 19.66 8.41
C LYS A 134 12.65 20.48 7.91
N ALA A 135 12.87 21.76 7.57
CA ALA A 135 11.81 22.63 7.05
C ALA A 135 11.16 22.06 5.77
N SER A 136 11.90 21.30 4.96
CA SER A 136 11.37 20.63 3.77
C SER A 136 10.38 19.51 4.15
N VAL A 137 10.65 18.77 5.22
CA VAL A 137 9.71 17.77 5.77
C VAL A 137 8.43 18.44 6.25
N THR A 138 8.56 19.52 7.03
CA THR A 138 7.41 20.29 7.52
C THR A 138 6.58 20.86 6.38
N SER A 139 7.21 21.36 5.32
CA SER A 139 6.51 21.93 4.18
C SER A 139 5.72 20.88 3.40
N LEU A 140 6.32 19.72 3.14
CA LEU A 140 5.63 18.58 2.52
C LEU A 140 4.46 18.07 3.37
N ALA A 141 4.64 17.99 4.69
CA ALA A 141 3.57 17.56 5.61
C ALA A 141 2.38 18.53 5.60
N ASN A 142 2.66 19.83 5.63
CA ASN A 142 1.63 20.87 5.56
C ASN A 142 0.92 20.88 4.19
N ALA A 143 1.67 20.65 3.11
CA ALA A 143 1.12 20.54 1.77
C ALA A 143 0.16 19.35 1.64
N ALA A 144 0.56 18.19 2.17
CA ALA A 144 -0.27 16.98 2.21
C ALA A 144 -1.55 17.17 3.02
N SER A 145 -1.44 17.79 4.19
CA SER A 145 -2.60 18.09 5.05
C SER A 145 -3.60 19.03 4.34
N ARG A 146 -3.11 20.13 3.76
CA ARG A 146 -3.95 21.07 2.99
C ARG A 146 -4.57 20.46 1.74
N TRP A 147 -3.86 19.53 1.09
CA TRP A 147 -4.38 18.82 -0.06
C TRP A 147 -5.52 17.89 0.36
N LEU A 148 -5.35 17.14 1.45
CA LEU A 148 -6.38 16.24 1.99
C LEU A 148 -7.64 17.00 2.42
N GLU A 149 -7.48 18.14 3.11
CA GLU A 149 -8.60 19.00 3.53
C GLU A 149 -9.42 19.54 2.36
N ARG A 150 -8.77 19.81 1.22
CA ARG A 150 -9.43 20.30 0.00
C ARG A 150 -9.88 19.18 -0.93
N TYR A 151 -9.52 17.93 -0.62
CA TYR A 151 -9.81 16.82 -1.50
C TYR A 151 -11.33 16.63 -1.54
N PRO A 152 -11.97 16.87 -2.68
CA PRO A 152 -13.42 16.96 -2.73
C PRO A 152 -13.99 15.57 -2.46
N CYS A 153 -14.77 15.44 -1.40
CA CYS A 153 -15.45 14.21 -1.04
C CYS A 153 -16.89 14.29 -1.56
N GLU A 154 -17.28 13.34 -2.41
CA GLU A 154 -18.68 13.08 -2.73
C GLU A 154 -19.28 12.17 -1.65
N VAL A 155 -20.38 12.63 -1.04
CA VAL A 155 -21.16 11.83 -0.10
C VAL A 155 -22.17 11.01 -0.89
N ARG A 156 -21.93 9.71 -1.00
CA ARG A 156 -22.87 8.80 -1.66
C ARG A 156 -23.80 8.20 -0.62
N THR A 157 -25.08 8.52 -0.72
CA THR A 157 -26.13 7.95 0.12
C THR A 157 -26.86 6.88 -0.69
N SER A 158 -26.68 5.61 -0.32
CA SER A 158 -27.48 4.51 -0.87
C SER A 158 -28.62 4.19 0.08
N VAL A 159 -29.86 4.26 -0.41
CA VAL A 159 -31.07 3.93 0.34
C VAL A 159 -31.64 2.63 -0.23
N THR A 160 -31.58 1.56 0.55
CA THR A 160 -32.20 0.28 0.19
C THR A 160 -33.48 0.13 0.99
N VAL A 161 -34.61 -0.04 0.30
CA VAL A 161 -35.90 -0.31 0.93
C VAL A 161 -36.21 -1.79 0.73
N GLY A 162 -36.09 -2.57 1.81
CA GLY A 162 -36.48 -3.97 1.84
C GLY A 162 -37.89 -4.13 2.40
N THR A 163 -38.70 -4.99 1.78
CA THR A 163 -39.88 -5.56 2.44
C THR A 163 -39.43 -6.90 3.02
N PRO A 164 -39.45 -7.10 4.35
CA PRO A 164 -39.01 -8.37 4.93
C PRO A 164 -39.93 -9.49 4.43
N THR A 165 -39.37 -10.50 3.77
CA THR A 165 -40.05 -11.75 3.48
C THR A 165 -39.87 -12.69 4.67
N THR A 166 -40.92 -13.47 4.96
CA THR A 166 -41.06 -14.32 6.15
C THR A 166 -39.94 -15.37 6.33
N GLU A 167 -39.10 -15.56 5.32
CA GLU A 167 -37.96 -16.50 5.33
C GLU A 167 -36.73 -16.01 6.12
N GLN A 168 -36.70 -14.76 6.60
CA GLN A 168 -35.57 -14.20 7.35
C GLN A 168 -35.62 -14.44 8.88
N PHE A 169 -36.63 -15.14 9.39
CA PHE A 169 -36.84 -15.37 10.83
C PHE A 169 -36.70 -16.83 11.29
N GLU A 170 -36.22 -17.75 10.43
CA GLU A 170 -35.99 -19.13 10.83
C GLU A 170 -34.50 -19.44 10.93
N HIS A 171 -33.86 -19.04 12.03
CA HIS A 171 -32.73 -19.75 12.62
C HIS A 171 -32.47 -19.19 14.01
N GLU A 172 -33.09 -19.80 15.02
CA GLU A 172 -32.59 -20.00 16.40
C GLU A 172 -33.74 -20.52 17.28
N ASP A 173 -33.90 -21.85 17.37
CA ASP A 173 -34.11 -22.49 18.68
C ASP A 173 -33.87 -24.02 18.61
N GLU A 174 -32.94 -24.50 19.43
CA GLU A 174 -32.73 -25.92 19.73
C GLU A 174 -33.62 -26.34 20.90
N GLY A 175 -34.31 -27.49 20.85
CA GLY A 175 -34.93 -28.05 22.07
C GLY A 175 -35.90 -29.24 21.97
N LYS A 176 -35.35 -30.46 21.89
CA LYS A 176 -35.80 -31.75 22.49
C LYS A 176 -37.26 -32.31 22.34
N ASN A 177 -37.27 -33.55 21.83
CA ASN A 177 -37.96 -34.79 22.31
C ASN A 177 -39.28 -35.34 21.70
N VAL A 178 -39.10 -36.42 20.91
CA VAL A 178 -39.70 -37.79 20.98
C VAL A 178 -41.21 -38.05 20.73
N ALA A 179 -41.46 -38.59 19.51
CA ALA A 179 -42.22 -39.82 19.12
C ALA A 179 -43.79 -39.79 19.00
N PRO A 180 -44.43 -40.85 18.44
CA PRO A 180 -44.96 -40.81 17.07
C PRO A 180 -46.46 -41.17 16.97
N ALA A 181 -47.07 -40.93 15.81
CA ALA A 181 -48.07 -41.79 15.13
C ALA A 181 -49.21 -41.03 14.40
N THR A 182 -49.41 -41.46 13.15
CA THR A 182 -50.69 -41.72 12.45
C THR A 182 -51.68 -40.60 12.10
N GLN A 183 -51.88 -40.50 10.78
CA GLN A 183 -53.15 -40.42 10.03
C GLN A 183 -53.87 -39.07 9.95
N ASP A 184 -54.02 -38.61 8.70
CA ASP A 184 -54.80 -37.45 8.26
C ASP A 184 -56.27 -37.49 8.71
N PRO A 185 -56.87 -36.30 8.92
CA PRO A 185 -58.20 -36.05 8.35
C PRO A 185 -58.28 -34.73 7.54
N PRO A 186 -59.27 -34.60 6.62
CA PRO A 186 -59.25 -33.63 5.53
C PRO A 186 -60.09 -32.36 5.86
N PRO A 187 -60.33 -31.45 4.90
CA PRO A 187 -60.06 -30.01 5.03
C PRO A 187 -61.17 -29.20 5.73
N VAL A 188 -60.79 -28.14 6.46
CA VAL A 188 -61.72 -27.13 7.00
C VAL A 188 -61.72 -25.88 6.10
N PRO A 189 -62.88 -25.24 5.84
CA PRO A 189 -63.03 -24.23 4.80
C PRO A 189 -62.40 -22.88 5.19
N GLN A 190 -61.93 -22.17 4.16
CA GLN A 190 -61.47 -20.79 4.21
C GLN A 190 -62.45 -19.90 4.99
N ARG A 191 -61.95 -19.28 6.07
CA ARG A 191 -62.49 -18.03 6.59
C ARG A 191 -61.58 -16.91 6.13
N GLU A 192 -62.11 -16.05 5.26
CA GLU A 192 -61.57 -14.73 4.99
C GLU A 192 -61.59 -13.93 6.29
N ASP A 193 -60.43 -13.80 6.94
CA ASP A 193 -60.28 -12.89 8.06
C ASP A 193 -59.45 -11.68 7.60
N GLY A 194 -60.16 -10.58 7.38
CA GLY A 194 -59.66 -9.32 6.84
C GLY A 194 -58.80 -8.54 7.84
N ARG A 195 -57.59 -9.03 8.12
CA ARG A 195 -56.52 -8.18 8.68
C ARG A 195 -55.60 -7.73 7.56
N LYS A 196 -55.70 -6.46 7.17
CA LYS A 196 -54.67 -5.79 6.36
C LYS A 196 -53.35 -5.88 7.12
N GLY A 197 -52.43 -6.75 6.65
CA GLY A 197 -51.09 -6.86 7.21
C GLY A 197 -50.40 -5.50 7.17
N SER A 198 -49.85 -5.07 8.31
CA SER A 198 -49.04 -3.86 8.37
C SER A 198 -47.72 -4.14 7.65
N ILE A 199 -47.58 -3.64 6.41
CA ILE A 199 -46.32 -3.73 5.67
C ILE A 199 -45.34 -2.74 6.32
N VAL A 200 -44.36 -3.27 7.05
CA VAL A 200 -43.23 -2.49 7.55
C VAL A 200 -42.13 -2.56 6.51
N SER A 201 -41.90 -1.46 5.78
CA SER A 201 -40.74 -1.32 4.91
C SER A 201 -39.53 -0.93 5.75
N VAL A 202 -38.46 -1.71 5.71
CA VAL A 202 -37.19 -1.37 6.36
C VAL A 202 -36.35 -0.58 5.36
N THR A 203 -36.07 0.68 5.68
CA THR A 203 -35.20 1.54 4.90
C THR A 203 -33.81 1.52 5.52
N THR A 204 -32.87 0.84 4.88
CA THR A 204 -31.45 0.89 5.26
C THR A 204 -30.78 2.02 4.49
N VAL A 205 -30.21 2.97 5.23
CA VAL A 205 -29.38 4.05 4.65
C VAL A 205 -27.92 3.72 4.92
N THR A 206 -27.16 3.53 3.84
CA THR A 206 -25.70 3.38 3.92
C THR A 206 -25.06 4.60 3.30
N GLN A 207 -24.26 5.32 4.09
CA GLN A 207 -23.45 6.44 3.61
C GLN A 207 -22.03 5.94 3.33
N LYS A 208 -21.53 6.25 2.14
CA LYS A 208 -20.14 6.02 1.75
C LYS A 208 -19.52 7.35 1.34
N TYR A 209 -18.32 7.61 1.83
CA TYR A 209 -17.51 8.75 1.42
C TYR A 209 -16.63 8.29 0.26
N GLU A 210 -16.84 8.86 -0.92
CA GLU A 210 -16.03 8.58 -2.12
C GLU A 210 -15.41 9.90 -2.60
N SER A 211 -14.29 9.85 -3.30
CA SER A 211 -13.67 11.08 -3.81
C SER A 211 -14.40 11.59 -5.06
N ALA A 212 -14.73 12.88 -5.09
CA ALA A 212 -15.32 13.58 -6.24
C ALA A 212 -14.34 13.75 -7.41
N LEU A 213 -13.05 13.46 -7.19
CA LEU A 213 -11.98 13.40 -8.20
C LEU A 213 -11.31 12.02 -8.20
N SER A 214 -11.93 11.01 -7.59
CA SER A 214 -11.54 9.62 -7.78
C SER A 214 -11.75 9.28 -9.25
N PRO A 215 -11.01 8.34 -9.87
CA PRO A 215 -11.27 7.87 -11.23
C PRO A 215 -12.61 7.12 -11.42
N ARG A 216 -13.69 7.57 -10.78
CA ARG A 216 -15.08 7.15 -10.91
C ARG A 216 -15.91 8.45 -10.88
N MET A 217 -16.67 8.90 -11.87
CA MET A 217 -17.07 8.40 -13.18
C MET A 217 -17.55 9.62 -14.00
N ASN A 218 -17.21 9.67 -15.29
CA ASN A 218 -18.18 10.12 -16.30
C ASN A 218 -18.32 8.96 -17.29
N LYS A 219 -19.57 8.52 -17.52
CA LYS A 219 -20.00 7.37 -18.35
C LYS A 219 -18.98 6.91 -19.40
N GLY A 220 -18.17 5.89 -19.07
CA GLY A 220 -17.26 5.29 -20.05
C GLY A 220 -16.18 4.31 -19.56
N ILE A 221 -16.21 3.83 -18.31
CA ILE A 221 -15.18 2.93 -17.77
C ILE A 221 -15.70 1.48 -17.75
N SER A 222 -14.89 0.53 -18.20
CA SER A 222 -15.19 -0.91 -18.21
C SER A 222 -15.26 -1.49 -16.79
N GLU A 223 -16.11 -2.49 -16.57
CA GLU A 223 -16.33 -3.19 -15.26
C GLU A 223 -15.04 -3.65 -14.54
N ASN A 224 -13.90 -3.78 -15.24
CA ASN A 224 -12.63 -4.24 -14.68
C ASN A 224 -11.92 -3.25 -13.74
N ASP A 225 -12.22 -1.95 -13.79
CA ASP A 225 -11.49 -0.92 -13.01
C ASP A 225 -12.05 -0.73 -11.59
N GLU A 226 -13.15 -1.43 -11.23
CA GLU A 226 -13.74 -1.38 -9.89
C GLU A 226 -13.26 -2.49 -8.93
N VAL A 227 -12.43 -3.41 -9.42
CA VAL A 227 -11.99 -4.58 -8.66
C VAL A 227 -10.95 -4.19 -7.62
N LEU A 228 -11.31 -4.29 -6.34
CA LEU A 228 -10.38 -4.22 -5.22
C LEU A 228 -9.70 -5.57 -5.00
N PHE A 229 -8.44 -5.54 -4.56
CA PHE A 229 -7.73 -6.74 -4.16
C PHE A 229 -8.48 -7.46 -3.02
N PRO A 230 -8.79 -8.77 -3.13
CA PRO A 230 -9.60 -9.46 -2.15
C PRO A 230 -8.99 -9.43 -0.75
N GLY A 231 -9.81 -9.14 0.27
CA GLY A 231 -9.42 -9.21 1.68
C GLY A 231 -8.81 -7.93 2.26
N ILE A 232 -8.72 -6.85 1.49
CA ILE A 232 -8.30 -5.54 1.98
C ILE A 232 -9.20 -4.41 1.43
N GLU A 233 -9.33 -3.34 2.20
CA GLU A 233 -10.04 -2.12 1.77
C GLU A 233 -9.20 -1.33 0.76
N GLU A 234 -9.74 -0.23 0.24
CA GLU A 234 -8.95 0.67 -0.60
C GLU A 234 -7.86 1.37 0.24
N ALA A 235 -6.71 1.67 -0.38
CA ALA A 235 -5.65 2.39 0.29
C ALA A 235 -6.15 3.76 0.82
N PRO A 236 -5.74 4.18 2.03
CA PRO A 236 -6.08 5.48 2.58
C PRO A 236 -5.70 6.65 1.66
N LEU A 237 -6.45 7.75 1.72
CA LEU A 237 -6.18 8.95 0.93
C LEU A 237 -4.99 9.75 1.49
N GLU A 238 -4.64 9.56 2.74
CA GLU A 238 -3.47 10.15 3.37
C GLU A 238 -2.20 9.81 2.57
N ARG A 239 -1.26 10.76 2.57
CA ARG A 239 0.02 10.61 1.89
C ARG A 239 1.13 10.32 2.88
N GLY A 240 2.09 9.51 2.46
CA GLY A 240 3.23 9.11 3.27
C GLY A 240 4.54 9.66 2.72
N LEU A 241 5.44 10.01 3.63
CA LEU A 241 6.81 10.40 3.34
C LEU A 241 7.79 9.37 3.88
N LEU A 242 8.76 8.99 3.04
CA LEU A 242 9.98 8.32 3.46
C LEU A 242 11.13 9.32 3.51
N ILE A 243 11.85 9.38 4.63
CA ILE A 243 13.09 10.17 4.70
C ILE A 243 14.25 9.30 4.22
N LEU A 244 15.04 9.81 3.28
CA LEU A 244 16.26 9.18 2.82
C LEU A 244 17.36 9.37 3.86
N ALA A 245 17.46 8.41 4.77
CA ALA A 245 18.37 8.46 5.92
C ALA A 245 19.73 7.83 5.61
N GLN A 246 19.76 6.77 4.80
CA GLN A 246 20.98 6.11 4.37
C GLN A 246 20.88 5.68 2.90
N MET A 247 22.02 5.61 2.21
CA MET A 247 22.10 5.16 0.82
C MET A 247 23.01 3.93 0.67
N SER A 248 22.68 3.08 -0.29
CA SER A 248 23.50 1.93 -0.70
C SER A 248 24.70 2.30 -1.58
N SER A 249 24.86 3.58 -1.94
CA SER A 249 25.93 4.02 -2.84
C SER A 249 27.26 4.16 -2.09
N GLN A 250 28.34 3.70 -2.72
CA GLN A 250 29.68 3.82 -2.17
C GLN A 250 30.08 5.30 -1.99
N GLY A 251 30.59 5.67 -0.82
CA GLY A 251 31.12 7.01 -0.55
C GLY A 251 30.07 8.10 -0.37
N ASN A 252 28.82 7.74 -0.07
CA ASN A 252 27.77 8.73 0.20
C ASN A 252 28.06 9.57 1.47
N PHE A 253 27.49 10.76 1.54
CA PHE A 253 27.70 11.71 2.65
C PHE A 253 26.71 11.54 3.81
N MET A 254 25.86 10.51 3.81
CA MET A 254 24.87 10.28 4.87
C MET A 254 25.53 9.59 6.06
N ASN A 255 26.18 10.40 6.90
CA ASN A 255 26.83 9.96 8.13
C ASN A 255 25.82 9.71 9.28
N LYS A 256 26.35 9.37 10.46
CA LYS A 256 25.53 9.08 11.65
C LYS A 256 24.76 10.31 12.12
N GLU A 257 25.39 11.49 12.06
CA GLU A 257 24.79 12.75 12.48
C GLU A 257 23.60 13.12 11.58
N TYR A 258 23.76 12.97 10.27
CA TYR A 258 22.69 13.14 9.29
C TYR A 258 21.56 12.12 9.50
N THR A 259 21.91 10.86 9.74
CA THR A 259 20.93 9.79 10.02
C THR A 259 20.11 10.12 11.27
N GLN A 260 20.78 10.58 12.34
CA GLN A 260 20.12 10.96 13.58
C GLN A 260 19.17 12.15 13.39
N ALA A 261 19.60 13.17 12.63
CA ALA A 261 18.74 14.29 12.30
C ALA A 261 17.50 13.86 11.48
N CYS A 262 17.65 12.89 10.57
CA CYS A 262 16.52 12.31 9.83
C CYS A 262 15.50 11.63 10.78
N VAL A 263 15.98 10.87 11.76
CA VAL A 263 15.14 10.18 12.74
C VAL A 263 14.39 11.20 13.62
N GLU A 264 15.06 12.27 14.05
CA GLU A 264 14.44 13.35 14.82
C GLU A 264 13.32 14.04 14.01
N ALA A 265 13.57 14.38 12.75
CA ALA A 265 12.56 14.98 11.88
C ALA A 265 11.37 14.04 11.62
N ALA A 266 11.60 12.73 11.52
CA ALA A 266 10.53 11.75 11.39
C ALA A 266 9.62 11.72 12.63
N ARG A 267 10.21 11.77 13.83
CA ARG A 267 9.47 11.79 15.10
C ARG A 267 8.66 13.08 15.29
N GLU A 268 9.15 14.21 14.79
CA GLU A 268 8.40 15.48 14.80
C GLU A 268 7.15 15.43 13.88
N HIS A 269 7.10 14.51 12.91
CA HIS A 269 6.08 14.47 11.87
C HIS A 269 5.45 13.08 11.65
N LYS A 270 5.19 12.30 12.71
CA LYS A 270 4.67 10.91 12.64
C LYS A 270 3.36 10.73 11.86
N ASN A 271 2.55 11.77 11.72
CA ASN A 271 1.30 11.71 10.95
C ASN A 271 1.51 11.74 9.42
N PHE A 272 2.71 12.09 8.96
CA PHE A 272 3.05 12.17 7.53
C PHE A 272 4.30 11.37 7.19
N VAL A 273 5.29 11.33 8.07
CA VAL A 273 6.49 10.51 7.89
C VAL A 273 6.17 9.08 8.31
N MET A 274 6.08 8.20 7.33
CA MET A 274 5.76 6.79 7.56
C MET A 274 7.01 5.95 7.84
N GLY A 275 8.18 6.42 7.40
CA GLY A 275 9.47 5.82 7.76
C GLY A 275 10.64 6.24 6.88
N PHE A 276 11.51 5.29 6.53
CA PHE A 276 12.83 5.59 5.99
C PHE A 276 13.17 4.76 4.75
N VAL A 277 13.94 5.40 3.86
CA VAL A 277 14.86 4.67 3.00
C VAL A 277 16.19 4.58 3.73
N SER A 278 16.57 3.36 4.12
CA SER A 278 17.75 3.10 4.96
C SER A 278 18.41 1.75 4.61
N GLN A 279 19.60 1.50 5.17
CA GLN A 279 20.32 0.23 5.05
C GLN A 279 20.19 -0.65 6.31
N GLU A 280 19.66 -0.09 7.40
CA GLU A 280 19.33 -0.80 8.65
C GLU A 280 18.07 -0.25 9.31
N ALA A 281 17.55 -0.96 10.32
CA ALA A 281 16.45 -0.49 11.16
C ALA A 281 16.88 0.67 12.07
N LEU A 282 16.10 1.75 12.07
CA LEU A 282 16.38 2.99 12.78
C LEU A 282 15.42 3.24 13.97
N ASN A 283 14.44 2.37 14.20
CA ASN A 283 13.57 2.42 15.38
C ASN A 283 14.39 2.18 16.64
N THR A 284 14.41 3.15 17.55
CA THR A 284 15.23 3.13 18.77
C THR A 284 14.46 3.55 20.03
N GLN A 285 13.39 4.34 19.90
CA GLN A 285 12.49 4.72 21.00
C GLN A 285 11.23 3.85 20.98
N ASP A 286 10.65 3.57 22.15
CA ASP A 286 9.53 2.62 22.30
C ASP A 286 8.30 2.93 21.42
N ASP A 287 8.09 4.19 21.07
CA ASP A 287 6.98 4.67 20.25
C ASP A 287 7.37 4.86 18.76
N ASP A 288 8.54 4.37 18.33
CA ASP A 288 8.95 4.31 16.94
C ASP A 288 8.27 3.14 16.22
N VAL A 289 7.39 3.45 15.28
CA VAL A 289 6.64 2.47 14.47
C VAL A 289 6.88 2.66 12.97
N PHE A 290 8.06 3.18 12.61
CA PHE A 290 8.41 3.48 11.23
C PHE A 290 8.66 2.23 10.39
N VAL A 291 8.35 2.32 9.09
CA VAL A 291 8.71 1.31 8.09
C VAL A 291 10.09 1.58 7.51
N HIS A 292 10.85 0.53 7.21
CA HIS A 292 12.16 0.64 6.58
C HIS A 292 12.13 0.00 5.20
N MET A 293 12.51 0.74 4.16
CA MET A 293 12.62 0.24 2.80
C MET A 293 14.06 0.35 2.31
N THR A 294 14.62 -0.76 1.83
CA THR A 294 16.06 -0.83 1.51
C THR A 294 16.29 -1.15 0.03
N PRO A 295 16.86 -0.21 -0.75
CA PRO A 295 17.32 -0.46 -2.10
C PRO A 295 18.66 -1.20 -2.11
N GLY A 296 19.08 -1.61 -3.31
CA GLY A 296 20.29 -2.41 -3.48
C GLY A 296 20.07 -3.87 -3.11
N CYS A 297 18.87 -4.42 -3.37
CA CYS A 297 18.61 -5.84 -3.19
C CYS A 297 18.85 -6.61 -4.51
N GLN A 298 19.64 -7.67 -4.45
CA GLN A 298 19.86 -8.58 -5.57
C GLN A 298 20.06 -10.02 -5.08
N LEU A 299 19.54 -10.97 -5.83
CA LEU A 299 19.83 -12.40 -5.71
C LEU A 299 20.84 -12.79 -6.78
N PRO A 300 21.73 -13.76 -6.49
CA PRO A 300 22.57 -14.35 -7.53
C PRO A 300 21.69 -15.04 -8.59
N PRO A 301 22.22 -15.43 -9.76
CA PRO A 301 21.46 -16.22 -10.73
C PRO A 301 20.88 -17.51 -10.12
N ALA A 302 19.77 -18.00 -10.66
CA ALA A 302 19.17 -19.25 -10.19
C ALA A 302 20.16 -20.41 -10.35
N GLY A 303 20.36 -21.19 -9.27
CA GLY A 303 21.28 -22.32 -9.23
C GLY A 303 22.71 -21.99 -8.78
N ASP A 304 23.04 -20.72 -8.56
CA ASP A 304 24.36 -20.29 -8.08
C ASP A 304 24.26 -19.65 -6.69
N SER A 305 24.35 -20.48 -5.64
CA SER A 305 24.21 -20.03 -4.25
C SER A 305 25.46 -19.32 -3.71
N ASP A 306 26.59 -19.41 -4.41
CA ASP A 306 27.91 -18.91 -3.97
C ASP A 306 28.39 -17.71 -4.82
N GLY A 307 27.57 -17.26 -5.77
CA GLY A 307 27.88 -16.14 -6.65
C GLY A 307 28.08 -14.83 -5.88
N THR A 308 29.23 -14.18 -6.09
CA THR A 308 29.48 -12.82 -5.57
C THR A 308 28.55 -11.82 -6.23
N LEU A 309 27.80 -11.06 -5.42
CA LEU A 309 26.96 -9.98 -5.91
C LEU A 309 27.83 -8.84 -6.45
N GLN A 310 27.87 -8.68 -7.77
CA GLN A 310 28.64 -7.60 -8.40
C GLN A 310 27.81 -6.31 -8.43
N GLY A 311 28.45 -5.19 -8.04
CA GLY A 311 27.89 -3.85 -8.21
C GLY A 311 27.70 -3.47 -9.68
N ASP A 312 27.01 -2.37 -9.95
CA ASP A 312 26.67 -1.97 -11.33
C ASP A 312 27.76 -1.15 -12.05
N GLY A 313 28.94 -1.00 -11.44
CA GLY A 313 30.02 -0.16 -11.95
C GLY A 313 29.74 1.36 -11.88
N LYS A 314 28.59 1.78 -11.34
CA LYS A 314 28.19 3.18 -11.14
C LYS A 314 27.94 3.52 -9.66
N GLY A 315 28.54 2.74 -8.77
CA GLY A 315 28.51 2.95 -7.32
C GLY A 315 27.39 2.23 -6.58
N GLN A 316 26.50 1.49 -7.26
CA GLN A 316 25.47 0.69 -6.59
C GLN A 316 26.10 -0.56 -5.95
N GLN A 317 25.86 -0.74 -4.66
CA GLN A 317 26.17 -1.97 -3.93
C GLN A 317 24.91 -2.82 -3.75
N TYR A 318 25.08 -4.14 -3.75
CA TYR A 318 23.97 -5.07 -3.61
C TYR A 318 24.14 -5.98 -2.40
N ASN A 319 23.03 -6.23 -1.72
CA ASN A 319 22.87 -7.16 -0.62
C ASN A 319 21.76 -8.16 -0.93
N THR A 320 21.81 -9.32 -0.28
CA THR A 320 20.75 -10.34 -0.40
C THR A 320 19.53 -9.96 0.44
N PRO A 321 18.32 -10.48 0.11
CA PRO A 321 17.15 -10.35 0.98
C PRO A 321 17.39 -10.82 2.42
N ALA A 322 18.19 -11.88 2.61
CA ALA A 322 18.54 -12.40 3.93
C ALA A 322 19.34 -11.38 4.77
N SER A 323 20.29 -10.68 4.14
CA SER A 323 21.05 -9.61 4.80
C SER A 323 20.15 -8.41 5.11
N ILE A 324 19.40 -7.92 4.12
CA ILE A 324 18.57 -6.71 4.24
C ILE A 324 17.45 -6.89 5.26
N ILE A 325 16.67 -7.96 5.13
CA ILE A 325 15.51 -8.21 5.98
C ILE A 325 15.95 -8.88 7.27
N GLY A 326 16.68 -9.99 7.18
CA GLY A 326 17.02 -10.80 8.36
C GLY A 326 17.98 -10.10 9.32
N VAL A 327 19.13 -9.64 8.80
CA VAL A 327 20.22 -9.10 9.63
C VAL A 327 20.03 -7.61 9.91
N ALA A 328 19.81 -6.82 8.87
CA ALA A 328 19.73 -5.36 9.00
C ALA A 328 18.36 -4.86 9.52
N GLY A 329 17.36 -5.75 9.60
CA GLY A 329 16.07 -5.43 10.21
C GLY A 329 15.14 -4.61 9.32
N SER A 330 15.41 -4.49 8.02
CA SER A 330 14.55 -3.76 7.09
C SER A 330 13.21 -4.47 6.86
N ASP A 331 12.17 -3.73 6.53
CA ASP A 331 10.84 -4.31 6.32
C ASP A 331 10.63 -4.71 4.87
N ILE A 332 11.03 -3.85 3.93
CA ILE A 332 10.77 -4.02 2.51
C ILE A 332 12.07 -3.97 1.72
N ALA A 333 12.28 -4.97 0.87
CA ALA A 333 13.38 -4.98 -0.09
C ALA A 333 12.95 -4.30 -1.39
N ILE A 334 13.72 -3.32 -1.86
CA ILE A 334 13.48 -2.64 -3.15
C ILE A 334 14.40 -3.26 -4.21
N VAL A 335 13.79 -3.88 -5.23
CA VAL A 335 14.50 -4.58 -6.31
C VAL A 335 14.11 -3.96 -7.65
N GLY A 336 15.10 -3.60 -8.48
CA GLY A 336 14.88 -3.05 -9.83
C GLY A 336 15.35 -3.98 -10.93
N ARG A 337 16.58 -3.73 -11.41
CA ARG A 337 17.20 -4.44 -12.55
C ARG A 337 17.15 -5.96 -12.44
N GLY A 338 17.28 -6.51 -11.23
CA GLY A 338 17.24 -7.96 -10.99
C GLY A 338 15.95 -8.62 -11.49
N ILE A 339 14.81 -7.91 -11.41
CA ILE A 339 13.51 -8.40 -11.88
C ILE A 339 13.27 -7.95 -13.33
N ILE A 340 13.44 -6.66 -13.62
CA ILE A 340 13.07 -6.07 -14.93
C ILE A 340 13.86 -6.70 -16.09
N LYS A 341 15.14 -7.02 -15.88
CA LYS A 341 16.01 -7.56 -16.94
C LYS A 341 16.02 -9.09 -17.00
N SER A 342 15.22 -9.76 -16.18
CA SER A 342 15.12 -11.21 -16.19
C SER A 342 14.30 -11.71 -17.40
N ASN A 343 14.50 -12.98 -17.77
CA ASN A 343 13.76 -13.60 -18.86
C ASN A 343 12.27 -13.76 -18.51
N ASP A 344 11.96 -14.14 -17.28
CA ASP A 344 10.61 -14.13 -16.73
C ASP A 344 10.52 -13.22 -15.49
N PRO A 345 10.11 -11.94 -15.68
CA PRO A 345 9.98 -10.99 -14.59
C PRO A 345 8.99 -11.40 -13.50
N PHE A 346 7.98 -12.22 -13.80
CA PHE A 346 7.03 -12.64 -12.77
C PHE A 346 7.63 -13.73 -11.89
N GLU A 347 8.23 -14.75 -12.50
CA GLU A 347 8.90 -15.83 -11.76
C GLU A 347 10.05 -15.28 -10.91
N GLU A 348 10.85 -14.36 -11.45
CA GLU A 348 11.94 -13.75 -10.70
C GLU A 348 11.40 -12.87 -9.56
N ALA A 349 10.30 -12.13 -9.75
CA ALA A 349 9.65 -11.39 -8.67
C ALA A 349 9.17 -12.33 -7.55
N GLU A 350 8.55 -13.47 -7.88
CA GLU A 350 8.13 -14.47 -6.90
C GLU A 350 9.31 -15.08 -6.12
N ARG A 351 10.45 -15.24 -6.78
CA ARG A 351 11.69 -15.67 -6.15
C ARG A 351 12.22 -14.65 -5.14
N TYR A 352 12.24 -13.36 -5.49
CA TYR A 352 12.59 -12.29 -4.54
C TYR A 352 11.59 -12.19 -3.40
N ARG A 353 10.29 -12.27 -3.68
CA ARG A 353 9.21 -12.25 -2.68
C ARG A 353 9.40 -13.39 -1.68
N SER A 354 9.60 -14.61 -2.17
CA SER A 354 9.79 -15.79 -1.33
C SER A 354 11.06 -15.70 -0.47
N ALA A 355 12.17 -15.20 -1.02
CA ALA A 355 13.42 -15.02 -0.29
C ALA A 355 13.30 -13.94 0.81
N ALA A 356 12.70 -12.79 0.48
CA ALA A 356 12.48 -11.70 1.43
C ALA A 356 11.49 -12.07 2.54
N TRP A 357 10.41 -12.80 2.19
CA TRP A 357 9.44 -13.27 3.16
C TRP A 357 10.02 -14.34 4.08
N LYS A 358 10.79 -15.29 3.54
CA LYS A 358 11.51 -16.28 4.34
C LYS A 358 12.42 -15.61 5.37
N ALA A 359 13.24 -14.64 4.94
CA ALA A 359 14.11 -13.87 5.83
C ALA A 359 13.32 -13.14 6.94
N TYR A 360 12.16 -12.58 6.62
CA TYR A 360 11.26 -11.98 7.61
C TYR A 360 10.72 -13.02 8.60
N THR A 361 10.23 -14.18 8.12
CA THR A 361 9.70 -15.22 9.01
C THR A 361 10.76 -15.82 9.93
N GLU A 362 12.00 -15.96 9.46
CA GLU A 362 13.14 -16.37 10.28
C GLU A 362 13.53 -15.30 11.30
N ARG A 363 13.44 -14.02 10.93
CA ARG A 363 13.70 -12.91 11.86
C ARG A 363 12.67 -12.83 12.97
N VAL A 364 11.39 -13.07 12.68
CA VAL A 364 10.29 -12.93 13.66
C VAL A 364 10.12 -14.16 14.56
N ARG A 365 10.60 -15.34 14.13
CA ARG A 365 10.79 -16.49 15.02
C ARG A 365 11.74 -16.15 16.17
#